data_AF-A0A1C5TFZ0-F1
#
_entry.id   AF-A0A1C5TFZ0-F1
#
_cell.length_a   1.000
_cell.length_b   1.000
_cell.length_c   1.000
_cell.angle_alpha   90.00
_cell.angle_beta   90.00
_cell.angle_gamma   90.00
#
_symmetry.space_group_name_H-M   'P 1'
#
loop_
_entity.id
_entity.type
_entity.pdbx_description
1 polymer ?
#
loop_
_entity_poly.entity_id
_entity_poly.type
_entity_poly.pdbx_seq_one_letter_code
_entity_poly.pdbx_strand_id
1 'polypeptide(L)'
;MVSNAIKQAQKMHRKAIEATYDGTCRIYRMRPVKDPDTKVTRQEEVLVQEGIPCHLSYSSAVPAAGSSTAASVVQSIKLFLAPEPVIPPGSRIEVTQQGRTESYDQSGQAAVYSSHQEILLELWREYA
;
A
#
# COMPACT_ATOMS: atom_id res chain seq x y z
N MET A 1 -4.49 29.83 19.27
CA MET A 1 -5.59 28.96 19.75
C MET A 1 -6.08 28.00 18.67
N VAL A 2 -6.49 28.47 17.49
CA VAL A 2 -6.98 27.61 16.38
C VAL A 2 -5.97 26.54 15.91
N SER A 3 -4.68 26.89 15.77
CA SER A 3 -3.65 25.91 15.35
C SER A 3 -3.50 24.70 16.29
N ASN A 4 -3.64 24.91 17.61
CA ASN A 4 -3.56 23.82 18.58
C ASN A 4 -4.80 22.90 18.50
N ALA A 5 -5.98 23.47 18.30
CA ALA A 5 -7.19 22.70 18.09
C ALA A 5 -7.11 21.83 16.83
N ILE A 6 -6.58 22.38 15.72
CA ILE A 6 -6.37 21.63 14.47
C ILE A 6 -5.38 20.49 14.68
N LYS A 7 -4.23 20.74 15.33
CA LYS A 7 -3.25 19.69 15.64
C LYS A 7 -3.84 18.59 16.52
N GLN A 8 -4.68 18.95 17.48
CA GLN A 8 -5.36 17.98 18.34
C GLN A 8 -6.34 17.12 17.53
N ALA A 9 -7.13 17.74 16.65
CA ALA A 9 -8.05 17.03 15.75
C ALA A 9 -7.31 16.05 14.82
N GLN A 10 -6.17 16.47 14.24
CA GLN A 10 -5.33 15.59 13.42
C GLN A 10 -4.80 14.39 14.21
N LYS A 11 -4.36 14.58 15.45
CA LYS A 11 -3.93 13.47 16.33
C LYS A 11 -5.07 12.51 16.65
N MET A 12 -6.27 13.04 16.94
CA MET A 12 -7.44 12.20 17.20
C MET A 12 -7.85 11.41 15.95
N HIS A 13 -7.82 12.04 14.79
CA HIS A 13 -8.11 11.41 13.51
C HIS A 13 -7.11 10.29 13.18
N ARG A 14 -5.80 10.52 13.39
CA ARG A 14 -4.77 9.48 13.29
C ARG A 14 -5.07 8.29 14.19
N LYS A 15 -5.35 8.53 15.48
CA LYS A 15 -5.68 7.45 16.43
C LYS A 15 -6.90 6.64 15.97
N ALA A 16 -7.92 7.29 15.43
CA ALA A 16 -9.11 6.61 14.95
C ALA A 16 -8.82 5.72 13.73
N ILE A 17 -7.99 6.19 12.79
CA ILE A 17 -7.58 5.40 11.62
C ILE A 17 -6.66 4.26 12.03
N GLU A 18 -5.62 4.52 12.81
CA GLU A 18 -4.67 3.48 13.23
C GLU A 18 -5.35 2.39 14.08
N ALA A 19 -6.45 2.71 14.78
CA ALA A 19 -7.26 1.71 15.48
C ALA A 19 -7.98 0.73 14.55
N THR A 20 -8.09 1.03 13.25
CA THR A 20 -8.63 0.09 12.24
C THR A 20 -7.56 -0.81 11.63
N TYR A 21 -6.28 -0.63 11.99
CA TYR A 21 -5.21 -1.45 11.44
C TYR A 21 -5.26 -2.85 12.03
N ASP A 22 -5.76 -3.78 11.22
CA ASP A 22 -5.96 -5.20 11.55
C ASP A 22 -5.06 -6.12 10.72
N GLY A 23 -4.05 -5.54 10.05
CA GLY A 23 -3.04 -6.25 9.29
C GLY A 23 -1.64 -5.66 9.43
N THR A 24 -0.68 -6.33 8.80
CA THR A 24 0.70 -5.85 8.65
C THR A 24 1.16 -6.03 7.21
N CYS A 25 1.99 -5.12 6.71
CA CYS A 25 2.60 -5.26 5.40
C CYS A 25 4.13 -5.32 5.42
N ARG A 26 4.67 -5.99 4.41
CA ARG A 26 6.09 -6.04 4.04
C ARG A 26 6.27 -5.38 2.68
N ILE A 27 7.33 -4.61 2.54
CA ILE A 27 7.64 -3.86 1.32
C ILE A 27 8.88 -4.47 0.70
N TYR A 28 8.78 -4.84 -0.58
CA TYR A 28 9.85 -5.42 -1.36
C TYR A 28 10.19 -4.51 -2.55
N ARG A 29 11.46 -4.49 -2.92
CA ARG A 29 11.97 -3.66 -4.03
C ARG A 29 13.09 -4.36 -4.78
N MET A 30 13.16 -4.10 -6.08
CA MET A 30 14.34 -4.43 -6.87
C MET A 30 15.51 -3.52 -6.45
N ARG A 31 16.64 -4.14 -6.08
CA ARG A 31 17.91 -3.46 -5.84
C ARG A 31 19.05 -4.13 -6.61
N PRO A 32 20.04 -3.35 -7.06
CA PRO A 32 21.27 -3.91 -7.59
C PRO A 32 22.07 -4.59 -6.47
N VAL A 33 22.25 -5.90 -6.58
CA VAL A 33 23.10 -6.71 -5.70
C VAL A 33 24.33 -7.12 -6.49
N LYS A 34 25.51 -6.80 -5.96
CA LYS A 34 26.79 -7.16 -6.57
C LYS A 34 27.27 -8.48 -5.99
N ASP A 35 27.48 -9.45 -6.87
CA ASP A 35 28.08 -10.73 -6.53
C ASP A 35 29.54 -10.50 -6.07
N PRO A 36 29.92 -10.98 -4.88
CA PRO A 36 31.25 -10.75 -4.33
C PRO A 36 32.36 -11.48 -5.11
N ASP A 37 32.06 -12.60 -5.76
CA ASP A 37 33.01 -13.46 -6.45
C ASP A 37 33.12 -13.06 -7.93
N THR A 38 31.99 -12.95 -8.62
CA THR A 38 31.95 -12.65 -10.06
C THR A 38 31.99 -11.16 -10.37
N LYS A 39 31.77 -10.29 -9.36
CA LYS A 39 31.61 -8.83 -9.49
C LYS A 39 30.46 -8.37 -10.39
N VAL A 40 29.64 -9.29 -10.88
CA VAL A 40 28.44 -9.00 -11.67
C VAL A 40 27.38 -8.37 -10.78
N THR A 41 26.70 -7.34 -11.27
CA THR A 41 25.56 -6.73 -10.58
C THR A 41 24.28 -7.26 -11.20
N ARG A 42 23.41 -7.85 -10.40
CA ARG A 42 22.07 -8.32 -10.80
C ARG A 42 21.00 -7.58 -10.01
N GLN A 43 19.81 -7.44 -10.59
CA GLN A 43 18.67 -6.91 -9.86
C GLN A 43 18.05 -8.05 -9.06
N GLU A 44 17.94 -7.86 -7.75
CA GLU A 44 17.27 -8.79 -6.86
C GLU A 44 16.15 -8.08 -6.12
N GLU A 45 15.04 -8.78 -5.92
CA GLU A 45 14.01 -8.31 -5.01
C GLU A 45 14.50 -8.49 -3.58
N VAL A 46 14.49 -7.41 -2.81
CA VAL A 46 14.87 -7.41 -1.40
C VAL A 46 13.77 -6.81 -0.54
N LEU A 47 13.58 -7.41 0.64
CA LEU A 47 12.74 -6.85 1.70
C LEU A 47 13.37 -5.55 2.20
N VAL A 48 12.64 -4.43 2.10
CA VAL A 48 13.14 -3.12 2.54
C VAL A 48 12.54 -2.66 3.86
N GLN A 49 11.30 -3.06 4.16
CA GLN A 49 10.61 -2.77 5.40
C GLN A 49 9.65 -3.91 5.72
N GLU A 50 9.47 -4.22 7.01
CA GLU A 50 8.58 -5.29 7.46
C GLU A 50 7.77 -4.89 8.69
N GLY A 51 6.67 -5.61 8.92
CA GLY A 51 5.85 -5.45 10.12
C GLY A 51 5.15 -4.11 10.22
N ILE A 52 4.93 -3.41 9.11
CA ILE A 52 4.26 -2.10 9.11
C ILE A 52 2.77 -2.31 9.36
N PRO A 53 2.18 -1.74 10.44
CA PRO A 53 0.74 -1.83 10.68
C PRO A 53 -0.05 -1.19 9.54
N CYS A 54 -1.09 -1.88 9.07
CA CYS A 54 -1.87 -1.43 7.93
C CYS A 54 -3.34 -1.88 8.00
N HIS A 55 -4.15 -1.28 7.13
CA HIS A 55 -5.48 -1.79 6.81
C HIS A 55 -5.68 -1.86 5.30
N LEU A 56 -6.08 -3.01 4.81
CA LEU A 56 -6.42 -3.28 3.43
C LEU A 56 -7.93 -3.21 3.26
N SER A 57 -8.37 -2.25 2.45
CA SER A 57 -9.77 -1.99 2.14
C SER A 57 -10.09 -2.36 0.70
N TYR A 58 -11.24 -2.97 0.51
CA TYR A 58 -11.79 -3.30 -0.79
C TYR A 58 -13.07 -2.50 -1.02
N SER A 59 -13.20 -1.91 -2.20
CA SER A 59 -14.44 -1.30 -2.65
C SER A 59 -14.73 -1.74 -4.08
N SER A 60 -16.01 -1.90 -4.42
CA SER A 60 -16.43 -2.32 -5.76
C SER A 60 -17.51 -1.37 -6.28
N ALA A 61 -17.40 -0.97 -7.54
CA ALA A 61 -18.44 -0.20 -8.21
C ALA A 61 -19.08 -1.04 -9.33
N VAL A 62 -20.41 -0.99 -9.43
CA VAL A 62 -21.13 -1.56 -10.57
C VAL A 62 -21.03 -0.57 -11.73
N PRO A 63 -20.65 -1.00 -12.95
CA PRO A 63 -20.66 -0.13 -14.11
C PRO A 63 -22.04 0.49 -14.35
N ALA A 64 -22.09 1.74 -14.82
CA ALA A 64 -23.35 2.39 -15.18
C ALA A 64 -24.08 1.61 -16.29
N ALA A 65 -25.40 1.48 -16.18
CA ALA A 65 -26.22 0.77 -17.17
C ALA A 65 -26.06 1.39 -18.57
N GLY A 66 -25.45 0.66 -19.50
CA GLY A 66 -25.25 1.10 -20.89
C GLY A 66 -23.87 0.78 -21.50
N SER A 67 -22.89 0.29 -20.74
CA SER A 67 -21.63 -0.19 -21.32
C SER A 67 -21.84 -1.53 -22.04
N SER A 68 -21.69 -1.55 -23.36
CA SER A 68 -21.89 -2.73 -24.24
C SER A 68 -20.82 -3.82 -24.14
N THR A 69 -19.95 -3.76 -23.14
CA THR A 69 -18.92 -4.77 -22.84
C THR A 69 -19.27 -5.45 -21.53
N ALA A 70 -19.05 -6.77 -21.45
CA ALA A 70 -19.36 -7.59 -20.28
C ALA A 70 -19.04 -6.84 -18.98
N ALA A 71 -20.05 -6.60 -18.15
CA ALA A 71 -19.96 -5.78 -16.94
C ALA A 71 -18.99 -6.43 -15.95
N SER A 72 -17.70 -6.12 -16.07
CA SER A 72 -16.70 -6.49 -15.08
C SER A 72 -16.88 -5.58 -13.86
N VAL A 73 -17.04 -6.18 -12.69
CA VAL A 73 -17.03 -5.43 -11.43
C VAL A 73 -15.64 -4.84 -11.28
N VAL A 74 -15.55 -3.50 -11.28
CA VAL A 74 -14.27 -2.82 -11.03
C VAL A 74 -14.08 -2.79 -9.52
N GLN A 75 -13.09 -3.54 -9.06
CA GLN A 75 -12.66 -3.55 -7.66
C GLN A 75 -11.49 -2.58 -7.48
N SER A 76 -11.59 -1.69 -6.50
CA SER A 76 -10.50 -0.85 -6.05
C SER A 76 -9.98 -1.38 -4.72
N ILE A 77 -8.68 -1.67 -4.70
CA ILE A 77 -7.94 -2.13 -3.53
C ILE A 77 -7.13 -0.95 -3.01
N LYS A 78 -7.27 -0.63 -1.73
CA LYS A 78 -6.61 0.50 -1.11
C LYS A 78 -5.95 0.09 0.20
N LEU A 79 -4.69 0.42 0.35
CA LEU A 79 -3.92 0.23 1.57
C LEU A 79 -3.83 1.53 2.36
N PHE A 80 -4.16 1.45 3.63
CA PHE A 80 -4.04 2.53 4.60
C PHE A 80 -2.85 2.25 5.53
N LEU A 81 -2.00 3.25 5.70
CA LEU A 81 -0.78 3.19 6.52
C LEU A 81 -0.59 4.50 7.27
N ALA A 82 0.26 4.48 8.30
CA ALA A 82 0.79 5.70 8.89
C ALA A 82 1.45 6.59 7.80
N PRO A 83 1.54 7.92 7.95
CA PRO A 83 2.06 8.79 6.90
C PRO A 83 3.60 8.73 6.73
N GLU A 84 4.33 8.14 7.68
CA GLU A 84 5.80 8.14 7.68
C GLU A 84 6.48 7.14 6.72
N PRO A 85 5.99 5.89 6.54
CA PRO A 85 6.62 4.94 5.63
C PRO A 85 6.61 5.45 4.19
N VAL A 86 7.79 5.65 3.61
CA VAL A 86 7.91 6.00 2.19
C VAL A 86 7.90 4.71 1.38
N ILE A 87 6.85 4.54 0.58
CA ILE A 87 6.69 3.42 -0.35
C ILE A 87 6.70 3.99 -1.77
N PRO A 88 7.86 3.96 -2.45
CA PRO A 88 7.94 4.50 -3.80
C PRO A 88 7.23 3.59 -4.81
N PRO A 89 6.79 4.13 -5.97
CA PRO A 89 6.12 3.37 -7.03
C PRO A 89 6.88 2.11 -7.44
N GLY A 90 6.14 1.08 -7.87
CA GLY A 90 6.69 -0.22 -8.31
C GLY A 90 7.23 -1.11 -7.19
N SER A 91 6.93 -0.80 -5.92
CA SER A 91 7.20 -1.75 -4.83
C SER A 91 6.20 -2.90 -4.90
N ARG A 92 6.65 -4.12 -4.62
CA ARG A 92 5.75 -5.21 -4.24
C ARG A 92 5.41 -5.05 -2.77
N ILE A 93 4.14 -5.15 -2.44
CA ILE A 93 3.62 -5.02 -1.08
C ILE A 93 2.92 -6.32 -0.71
N GLU A 94 3.47 -7.05 0.25
CA GLU A 94 2.83 -8.23 0.79
C GLU A 94 2.05 -7.82 2.04
N VAL A 95 0.74 -8.07 2.05
CA VAL A 95 -0.15 -7.71 3.16
C VAL A 95 -0.68 -8.97 3.80
N THR A 96 -0.53 -9.06 5.13
CA THR A 96 -1.19 -10.07 5.95
C THR A 96 -2.31 -9.42 6.74
N GLN A 97 -3.56 -9.82 6.52
CA GLN A 97 -4.74 -9.31 7.22
C GLN A 97 -5.76 -10.44 7.43
N GLN A 98 -6.32 -10.56 8.64
CA GLN A 98 -7.33 -11.57 9.00
C GLN A 98 -6.93 -13.01 8.61
N GLY A 99 -5.66 -13.37 8.79
CA GLY A 99 -5.13 -14.71 8.50
C GLY A 99 -4.86 -14.99 7.01
N ARG A 100 -5.03 -14.02 6.12
CA ARG A 100 -4.70 -14.13 4.69
C ARG A 100 -3.48 -13.30 4.36
N THR A 101 -2.62 -13.80 3.49
CA THR A 101 -1.45 -13.08 2.99
C THR A 101 -1.49 -13.04 1.47
N GLU A 102 -1.44 -11.84 0.90
CA GLU A 102 -1.50 -11.61 -0.55
C GLU A 102 -0.47 -10.54 -0.94
N SER A 103 0.01 -10.61 -2.19
CA SER A 103 0.93 -9.62 -2.75
C SER A 103 0.19 -8.67 -3.68
N TYR A 104 0.61 -7.41 -3.66
CA TYR A 104 0.06 -6.34 -4.47
C TYR A 104 1.16 -5.50 -5.09
N ASP A 105 0.85 -4.95 -6.26
CA ASP A 105 1.61 -3.89 -6.90
C ASP A 105 1.15 -2.53 -6.40
N GLN A 106 2.10 -1.64 -6.10
CA GLN A 106 1.75 -0.23 -5.97
C GLN A 106 1.49 0.37 -7.35
N SER A 107 0.21 0.62 -7.66
CA SER A 107 -0.23 1.09 -8.97
C SER A 107 -0.15 2.61 -9.19
N GLY A 108 0.31 3.40 -8.19
CA GLY A 108 0.41 4.84 -8.34
C GLY A 108 0.99 5.59 -7.13
N GLN A 109 1.01 6.92 -7.21
CA GLN A 109 1.50 7.78 -6.12
C GLN A 109 0.59 7.67 -4.87
N ALA A 110 1.22 7.53 -3.69
CA ALA A 110 0.49 7.55 -2.43
C ALA A 110 -0.14 8.92 -2.17
N ALA A 111 -1.40 8.95 -1.75
CA ALA A 111 -2.03 10.14 -1.21
C ALA A 111 -1.66 10.26 0.27
N VAL A 112 -0.84 11.26 0.62
CA VAL A 112 -0.33 11.42 1.99
C VAL A 112 -1.09 12.55 2.71
N TYR A 113 -1.68 12.21 3.85
CA TYR A 113 -2.38 13.13 4.74
C TYR A 113 -1.62 13.28 6.06
N SER A 114 -2.02 14.24 6.89
CA SER A 114 -1.40 14.44 8.22
C SER A 114 -1.57 13.26 9.18
N SER A 115 -2.56 12.40 8.95
CA SER A 115 -2.94 11.29 9.85
C SER A 115 -2.55 9.91 9.32
N HIS A 116 -2.49 9.75 7.99
CA HIS A 116 -2.28 8.48 7.31
C HIS A 116 -1.90 8.75 5.85
N GLN A 117 -1.53 7.70 5.13
CA GLN A 117 -1.47 7.70 3.68
C GLN A 117 -2.36 6.61 3.11
N GLU A 118 -2.79 6.82 1.87
CA GLU A 118 -3.57 5.89 1.08
C GLU A 118 -2.81 5.51 -0.18
N ILE A 119 -2.74 4.21 -0.45
CA ILE A 119 -2.06 3.67 -1.62
C ILE A 119 -3.05 2.82 -2.40
N LEU A 120 -3.27 3.17 -3.68
CA LEU A 120 -4.01 2.30 -4.59
C LEU A 120 -3.13 1.12 -5.00
N LEU A 121 -3.73 -0.05 -4.99
CA LEU A 121 -3.07 -1.32 -5.25
C LEU A 121 -3.69 -2.02 -6.44
N GLU A 122 -2.85 -2.75 -7.15
CA GLU A 122 -3.25 -3.77 -8.13
C GLU A 122 -2.86 -5.15 -7.61
N LEU A 123 -3.60 -6.19 -8.03
CA LEU A 123 -3.20 -7.56 -7.72
C LEU A 123 -1.83 -7.82 -8.33
N TRP A 124 -0.91 -8.32 -7.51
CA TRP A 124 0.42 -8.68 -7.99
C TRP A 124 0.30 -9.77 -9.05
N ARG A 125 0.79 -9.47 -10.25
CA ARG A 125 0.87 -10.47 -11.31
C ARG A 125 2.28 -11.00 -11.34
N GLU A 126 3.25 -10.23 -11.83
CA GLU A 126 4.67 -10.55 -11.87
C GLU A 126 5.44 -9.23 -12.12
N TYR A 127 6.76 -9.18 -11.90
CA TYR A 127 7.56 -8.06 -12.42
C TYR A 127 7.56 -8.11 -13.95
N ALA A 128 7.23 -6.99 -14.61
CA ALA A 128 7.30 -6.84 -16.08
C ALA A 128 8.74 -6.81 -16.60
#